data_AF-E7CVJ0-F1
#
_entry.id   AF-E7CVJ0-F1
#
_cell.length_a   1.000
_cell.length_b   1.000
_cell.length_c   1.000
_cell.angle_alpha   90.00
_cell.angle_beta   90.00
_cell.angle_gamma   90.00
#
_symmetry.space_group_name_H-M   'P 1'
#
loop_
_entity.id
_entity.type
_entity.pdbx_description
1 polymer ?
#
loop_
_entity_poly.entity_id
_entity_poly.type
_entity_poly.pdbx_seq_one_letter_code
_entity_poly.pdbx_strand_id
1 'polypeptide(L)' 'WLHTHLIQDMLSICREVFKGGVHYAWASVPTYPSGVIGFLLCAKDGPPVDFLTPVNP' A
#
# COMPACT_ATOMS: atom_id res chain seq x y z
N TRP A 1 5.38 10.19 5.36
CA TRP A 1 6.40 11.03 6.00
C TRP A 1 5.87 11.79 7.21
N LEU A 2 4.80 12.58 7.11
CA LEU A 2 4.19 13.24 8.29
C LEU A 2 3.41 12.29 9.23
N HIS A 3 2.84 11.21 8.70
CA HIS A 3 1.91 10.32 9.42
C HIS A 3 2.43 8.86 9.52
N THR A 4 3.73 8.68 9.76
CA THR A 4 4.36 7.35 9.78
C THR A 4 3.69 6.37 10.76
N HIS A 5 3.25 6.84 11.92
CA HIS A 5 2.53 6.03 12.91
C HIS A 5 1.19 5.50 12.36
N LEU A 6 0.35 6.37 11.80
CA LEU A 6 -0.92 5.98 11.18
C LEU A 6 -0.73 4.98 10.03
N ILE A 7 0.28 5.19 9.19
CA ILE A 7 0.57 4.27 8.07
C ILE A 7 0.97 2.88 8.61
N GLN A 8 1.76 2.82 9.69
CA GLN A 8 2.15 1.55 10.32
C GLN A 8 0.95 0.81 10.92
N ASP A 9 0.04 1.54 11.57
CA ASP A 9 -1.19 0.97 12.13
C ASP A 9 -2.07 0.41 11.01
N MET A 10 -2.28 1.18 9.94
CA MET A 10 -3.07 0.74 8.79
C MET A 10 -2.43 -0.48 8.10
N LEU A 11 -1.10 -0.52 7.94
CA LEU A 11 -0.40 -1.68 7.41
C LEU A 11 -0.61 -2.92 8.28
N SER A 12 -0.59 -2.76 9.60
CA SER A 12 -0.80 -3.86 10.55
C SER A 12 -2.22 -4.41 10.43
N ILE A 13 -3.22 -3.54 10.44
CA ILE A 13 -4.63 -3.91 10.23
C ILE A 13 -4.80 -4.62 8.87
N CYS A 14 -4.22 -4.08 7.80
CA CYS A 14 -4.33 -4.71 6.48
C CYS A 14 -3.69 -6.11 6.44
N ARG A 15 -2.56 -6.34 7.12
CA ARG A 15 -1.94 -7.68 7.20
C ARG A 15 -2.78 -8.67 8.00
N GLU A 16 -3.53 -8.20 8.98
CA GLU A 16 -4.48 -9.03 9.73
C GLU A 16 -5.68 -9.43 8.87
N VAL A 17 -6.19 -8.51 8.06
CA VAL A 17 -7.41 -8.71 7.23
C VAL A 17 -7.11 -9.44 5.91
N PHE A 18 -6.07 -9.04 5.18
CA PHE A 18 -5.77 -9.51 3.83
C PHE A 18 -4.65 -10.55 3.81
N LYS A 19 -4.95 -11.74 3.29
CA LYS A 19 -4.03 -12.89 3.29
C LYS A 19 -3.32 -13.14 1.96
N GLY A 20 -3.73 -12.48 0.87
CA GLY A 20 -3.10 -12.64 -0.45
C GLY A 20 -1.87 -11.76 -0.69
N GLY A 21 -1.55 -10.84 0.23
CA GLY A 21 -0.42 -9.93 0.14
C GLY A 21 -0.80 -8.48 0.47
N VAL A 22 0.12 -7.76 1.12
CA VAL A 22 -0.07 -6.35 1.53
C VAL A 22 1.21 -5.58 1.28
N HIS A 23 1.13 -4.52 0.47
CA HIS A 23 2.24 -3.65 0.09
C HIS A 23 1.86 -2.18 0.25
N TYR A 24 2.86 -1.35 0.54
CA TYR A 24 2.72 0.10 0.53
C TYR A 24 3.45 0.67 -0.68
N ALA A 25 2.76 1.49 -1.48
CA ALA A 25 3.35 2.26 -2.56
C ALA A 25 3.21 3.75 -2.27
N TRP A 26 3.97 4.59 -2.96
CA TRP A 26 3.84 6.03 -2.88
C TRP A 26 4.15 6.68 -4.23
N ALA A 27 3.61 7.87 -4.44
CA ALA A 27 3.88 8.68 -5.63
C ALA A 27 4.09 10.15 -5.25
N SER A 28 4.80 10.89 -6.10
CA SER A 28 4.91 12.34 -5.96
C SER A 28 3.64 13.02 -6.46
N VAL A 29 3.08 13.87 -5.61
CA VAL A 29 1.96 14.76 -5.94
C VAL A 29 2.31 16.12 -5.33
N PRO A 30 2.86 17.07 -6.11
CA PRO A 30 3.42 18.31 -5.58
C PRO A 30 2.44 19.15 -4.76
N THR A 31 1.15 19.04 -5.03
CA THR A 31 0.09 19.80 -4.35
C THR A 31 -0.40 19.15 -3.05
N TYR A 32 0.06 17.94 -2.71
CA TYR A 32 -0.31 17.28 -1.45
C TYR A 32 0.66 17.69 -0.33
N PRO A 33 0.21 17.69 0.95
CA PRO A 33 1.11 17.90 2.08
C PRO A 33 2.30 16.92 2.04
N SER A 34 3.54 17.43 2.20
CA SER A 34 4.80 16.69 2.00
C SER A 34 5.17 16.34 0.53
N GLY A 35 4.38 16.77 -0.45
CA GLY A 35 4.65 16.53 -1.88
C GLY A 35 4.46 15.08 -2.34
N VAL A 36 3.86 14.23 -1.49
CA VAL A 36 3.68 12.79 -1.75
C VAL A 36 2.33 12.27 -1.27
N ILE A 37 1.88 11.18 -1.87
CA ILE A 37 0.71 10.40 -1.42
C ILE A 37 1.09 8.91 -1.29
N GLY A 38 0.50 8.23 -0.31
CA GLY A 38 0.67 6.80 -0.08
C GLY A 38 -0.54 5.98 -0.51
N PHE A 39 -0.29 4.73 -0.91
CA PHE A 39 -1.30 3.75 -1.30
C PHE A 39 -1.06 2.43 -0.57
N LEU A 40 -2.13 1.80 -0.09
CA LEU A 40 -2.11 0.43 0.40
C LEU A 40 -2.67 -0.49 -0.69
N LEU A 41 -1.85 -1.44 -1.14
CA LEU A 41 -2.25 -2.48 -2.08
C LEU A 41 -2.41 -3.79 -1.33
N CYS A 42 -3.61 -4.35 -1.39
CA CYS A 42 -3.99 -5.53 -0.63
C CYS A 42 -4.68 -6.55 -1.55
N ALA A 43 -4.33 -7.83 -1.42
CA ALA A 43 -5.00 -8.92 -2.10
C ALA A 43 -5.75 -9.82 -1.10
N LYS A 44 -6.94 -10.24 -1.48
CA LYS A 44 -7.69 -11.28 -0.76
C LYS A 44 -6.98 -12.63 -0.89
N ASP A 45 -7.34 -13.57 -0.03
CA ASP A 45 -6.88 -14.95 -0.15
C ASP A 45 -7.23 -15.52 -1.53
N GLY A 46 -6.31 -16.28 -2.13
CA GLY A 46 -6.43 -16.77 -3.51
C GLY A 46 -5.09 -16.81 -4.26
N PRO A 47 -5.13 -16.77 -5.61
CA PRO A 47 -3.92 -16.76 -6.43
C PRO A 47 -2.95 -15.63 -6.02
N PRO A 48 -1.63 -15.88 -5.99
CA PRO A 48 -0.65 -14.85 -5.65
C PRO A 48 -0.77 -13.63 -6.56
N VAL A 49 -0.78 -12.43 -5.96
CA VAL A 49 -0.75 -11.16 -6.68
C VAL A 49 0.60 -10.49 -6.44
N ASP A 50 1.38 -10.32 -7.50
CA ASP A 50 2.61 -9.53 -7.47
C ASP A 50 2.29 -8.06 -7.79
N PHE A 51 2.34 -7.21 -6.77
CA PHE A 51 2.10 -5.77 -6.92
C PHE A 51 3.31 -5.00 -7.44
N LEU A 52 4.50 -5.62 -7.50
CA LEU A 52 5.73 -4.99 -8.00
C LEU A 52 5.86 -5.14 -9.52
N THR A 53 5.24 -6.16 -10.11
CA THR A 53 5.31 -6.45 -11.54
C THR A 53 3.92 -6.40 -12.18
N PRO A 54 3.57 -5.36 -12.96
CA PRO A 54 2.27 -5.27 -13.60
C PRO A 54 2.12 -6.37 -14.66
N VAL A 55 1.02 -7.14 -14.57
CA VAL A 55 0.74 -8.26 -15.49
C VAL A 55 0.32 -7.79 -16.90
N ASN A 56 -0.21 -6.57 -17.01
CA ASN A 56 -0.61 -5.95 -18.29
C ASN A 56 -0.15 -4.48 -18.32
N PRO A 57 0.95 -4.17 -19.01
CA PRO A 57 1.52 -2.83 -19.08
C PRO A 57 0.73 -1.85 -19.96
#